data_AF-A0A955D033-F1
#
_entry.id   AF-A0A955D033-F1
#
_cell.length_a   1.000
_cell.length_b   1.000
_cell.length_c   1.000
_cell.angle_alpha   90.00
_cell.angle_beta   90.00
_cell.angle_gamma   90.00
#
_symmetry.space_group_name_H-M   'P 1'
#
loop_
_entity.id
_entity.type
_entity.pdbx_description
1 polymer ?
#
loop_
_entity_poly.entity_id
_entity_poly.type
_entity_poly.pdbx_seq_one_letter_code
_entity_poly.pdbx_strand_id
1 'polypeptide(L)'
;MQAVGIVALCIASAVAYGILHDQVTARVCVEYFTIGHPPVFSTESPTLLGLGWGVIATWWVGLLIGIPLALAARAGRRPPRSARSLVRPILVLLAVMAGCALIAGVAGFVLGERGAVVLLEPLASRVPEDRHARFLADLWAHSASYAVGFVGGIVVVVQVWRSRGAA
;
A
#
# COMPACT_ATOMS: atom_id res chain seq x y z
N MET A 1 26.73 -4.85 -0.06
CA MET A 1 25.63 -4.60 -1.02
C MET A 1 24.29 -5.28 -0.68
N GLN A 2 24.25 -6.49 -0.08
CA GLN A 2 22.96 -7.19 0.14
C GLN A 2 21.95 -6.45 1.04
N ALA A 3 22.38 -5.79 2.12
CA ALA A 3 21.47 -5.01 2.97
C ALA A 3 20.81 -3.86 2.20
N VAL A 4 21.61 -3.10 1.43
CA VAL A 4 21.12 -2.05 0.52
C VAL A 4 20.17 -2.65 -0.51
N GLY A 5 20.50 -3.81 -1.09
CA GLY A 5 19.63 -4.51 -2.04
C GLY A 5 18.29 -4.94 -1.45
N ILE A 6 18.23 -5.27 -0.16
CA ILE A 6 16.96 -5.59 0.54
C ILE A 6 16.11 -4.33 0.70
N VAL A 7 16.72 -3.22 1.14
CA VAL A 7 16.01 -1.94 1.28
C VAL A 7 15.51 -1.46 -0.08
N ALA A 8 16.36 -1.50 -1.11
CA ALA A 8 15.98 -1.14 -2.47
C ALA A 8 14.86 -2.03 -3.02
N LEU A 9 14.90 -3.35 -2.75
CA LEU A 9 13.81 -4.26 -3.11
C LEU A 9 12.50 -3.86 -2.44
N CYS A 10 12.52 -3.48 -1.15
CA CYS A 10 11.31 -3.07 -0.42
C CYS A 10 10.74 -1.75 -0.97
N ILE A 11 11.59 -0.76 -1.22
CA ILE A 11 11.19 0.52 -1.84
C ILE A 11 10.58 0.26 -3.23
N ALA A 12 11.29 -0.48 -4.09
CA ALA A 12 10.80 -0.79 -5.42
C ALA A 12 9.48 -1.57 -5.40
N SER A 13 9.33 -2.52 -4.47
CA SER A 13 8.10 -3.30 -4.30
C SER A 13 6.94 -2.44 -3.82
N ALA A 14 7.17 -1.55 -2.85
CA ALA A 14 6.15 -0.63 -2.36
C ALA A 14 5.70 0.35 -3.44
N VAL A 15 6.65 0.94 -4.19
CA VAL A 15 6.36 1.84 -5.31
C VAL A 15 5.62 1.13 -6.44
N ALA A 16 6.06 -0.07 -6.83
CA ALA A 16 5.39 -0.83 -7.86
C ALA A 16 3.96 -1.20 -7.45
N TYR A 17 3.76 -1.65 -6.21
CA TYR A 17 2.42 -1.90 -5.67
C TYR A 17 1.57 -0.63 -5.65
N GLY A 18 2.11 0.47 -5.13
CA GLY A 18 1.42 1.76 -5.06
C GLY A 18 0.96 2.25 -6.42
N ILE A 19 1.84 2.21 -7.42
CA ILE A 19 1.49 2.58 -8.80
C ILE A 19 0.36 1.68 -9.33
N LEU A 20 0.49 0.35 -9.20
CA LEU A 20 -0.51 -0.57 -9.74
C LEU A 20 -1.87 -0.43 -9.04
N HIS A 21 -1.86 -0.29 -7.71
CA HIS A 21 -3.04 -0.04 -6.92
C HIS A 21 -3.70 1.28 -7.31
N ASP A 22 -2.91 2.35 -7.43
CA ASP A 22 -3.44 3.69 -7.72
C ASP A 22 -3.85 3.87 -9.18
N GLN A 23 -3.29 3.09 -10.11
CA GLN A 23 -3.86 3.01 -11.46
C GLN A 23 -5.29 2.45 -11.43
N VAL A 24 -5.61 1.53 -10.52
CA VAL A 24 -6.97 1.01 -10.40
C VAL A 24 -7.86 2.02 -9.70
N THR A 25 -7.48 2.48 -8.51
CA THR A 25 -8.33 3.36 -7.67
C THR A 25 -8.52 4.74 -8.26
N ALA A 26 -7.54 5.35 -8.93
CA ALA A 26 -7.74 6.64 -9.60
C ALA A 26 -8.79 6.60 -10.72
N ARG A 27 -9.12 5.40 -11.23
CA ARG A 27 -10.21 5.19 -12.20
C ARG A 27 -11.55 4.88 -11.52
N VAL A 28 -11.54 4.57 -10.23
CA VAL A 28 -12.73 4.44 -9.40
C VAL A 28 -13.20 5.82 -8.94
N CYS A 29 -12.32 6.62 -8.34
CA CYS A 29 -12.65 7.98 -7.90
C CYS A 29 -11.45 8.93 -7.99
N VAL A 30 -11.47 9.85 -8.96
CA VAL A 30 -10.40 10.85 -9.12
C VAL A 30 -10.37 11.82 -7.92
N GLU A 31 -11.54 12.10 -7.34
CA GLU A 31 -11.72 13.03 -6.21
C GLU A 31 -11.01 12.52 -4.96
N TYR A 32 -10.85 11.22 -4.80
CA TYR A 32 -10.02 10.66 -3.75
C TYR A 32 -8.61 11.25 -3.81
N PHE A 33 -8.05 11.38 -5.02
CA PHE A 33 -6.68 11.87 -5.25
C PHE A 33 -6.55 13.39 -5.36
N THR A 34 -7.61 14.10 -5.77
CA THR A 34 -7.58 15.56 -6.01
C THR A 34 -8.22 16.38 -4.88
N ILE A 35 -9.20 15.82 -4.17
CA ILE A 35 -9.92 16.46 -3.05
C ILE A 35 -9.54 15.81 -1.73
N GLY A 36 -9.43 14.48 -1.70
CA GLY A 36 -9.10 13.70 -0.51
C GLY A 36 -7.67 13.88 -0.01
N HIS A 37 -6.79 14.47 -0.82
CA HIS A 37 -5.38 14.68 -0.51
C HIS A 37 -4.95 16.13 -0.77
N PRO A 38 -3.84 16.58 -0.15
CA PRO A 38 -3.25 17.89 -0.48
C PRO A 38 -2.97 18.02 -1.99
N PRO A 39 -3.12 19.22 -2.58
CA PRO A 39 -2.94 19.42 -4.02
C PRO A 39 -1.46 19.37 -4.40
N VAL A 40 -0.93 18.15 -4.57
CA VAL A 40 0.47 17.90 -4.97
C VAL A 40 0.63 17.94 -6.49
N PHE A 41 -0.38 17.47 -7.23
CA PHE A 41 -0.37 17.42 -8.69
C PHE A 41 -1.47 18.30 -9.28
N SER A 42 -1.12 19.13 -10.25
CA SER A 42 -2.06 19.95 -11.02
C SER A 42 -2.63 19.19 -12.23
N THR A 43 -3.19 18.00 -11.99
CA THR A 43 -3.78 17.17 -13.05
C THR A 43 -4.94 16.34 -12.52
N GLU A 44 -5.93 16.10 -13.37
CA GLU A 44 -7.04 15.17 -13.12
C GLU A 44 -6.89 13.86 -13.91
N SER A 45 -5.79 13.69 -14.66
CA SER A 45 -5.53 12.47 -15.42
C SER A 45 -5.34 11.28 -14.46
N PRO A 46 -6.20 10.25 -14.49
CA PRO A 46 -6.09 9.10 -13.60
C PRO A 46 -4.74 8.38 -13.75
N THR A 47 -4.18 8.37 -14.96
CA THR A 47 -2.87 7.79 -15.23
C THR A 47 -1.76 8.54 -14.52
N LEU A 48 -1.73 9.88 -14.63
CA LEU A 48 -0.69 10.68 -14.01
C LEU A 48 -0.83 10.69 -12.49
N LEU A 49 -2.07 10.75 -11.98
CA LEU A 49 -2.35 10.64 -10.56
C LEU A 49 -1.89 9.30 -10.00
N GLY A 50 -2.24 8.18 -10.63
CA GLY A 50 -1.82 6.86 -10.16
C GLY A 50 -0.31 6.63 -10.22
N LEU A 51 0.39 7.24 -11.19
CA LEU A 51 1.85 7.20 -11.24
C LEU A 51 2.47 8.05 -10.11
N GLY A 52 1.98 9.28 -9.94
CA GLY A 52 2.53 10.24 -9.00
C GLY A 52 2.27 9.84 -7.54
N TRP A 53 1.01 9.63 -7.18
CA TRP A 53 0.62 9.22 -5.83
C TRP A 53 1.15 7.85 -5.47
N GLY A 54 1.12 6.89 -6.41
CA GLY A 54 1.65 5.55 -6.19
C GLY A 54 3.12 5.56 -5.76
N VAL A 55 3.93 6.52 -6.24
CA VAL A 55 5.31 6.72 -5.78
C VAL A 55 5.34 7.45 -4.43
N ILE A 56 4.79 8.67 -4.36
CA ILE A 56 4.93 9.57 -3.20
C ILE A 56 4.37 8.94 -1.92
N ALA A 57 3.25 8.23 -2.04
CA ALA A 57 2.55 7.64 -0.92
C ALA A 57 3.27 6.40 -0.34
N THR A 58 4.12 5.72 -1.13
CA THR A 58 4.59 4.36 -0.77
C THR A 58 6.11 4.20 -0.64
N TRP A 59 6.93 5.05 -1.26
CA TRP A 59 8.40 4.87 -1.25
C TRP A 59 8.97 4.84 0.17
N TRP A 60 8.47 5.72 1.05
CA TRP A 60 8.93 5.85 2.43
C TRP A 60 8.43 4.69 3.30
N VAL A 61 7.29 4.07 2.95
CA VAL A 61 6.80 2.84 3.59
C VAL A 61 7.75 1.69 3.29
N GLY A 62 8.17 1.55 2.03
CA GLY A 62 9.16 0.56 1.62
C GLY A 62 10.50 0.74 2.33
N LEU A 63 10.92 1.98 2.57
CA LEU A 63 12.09 2.29 3.38
C LEU A 63 11.90 1.90 4.86
N LEU A 64 10.77 2.29 5.45
CA LEU A 64 10.43 2.05 6.85
C LEU A 64 10.40 0.55 7.20
N ILE A 65 9.86 -0.29 6.32
CA ILE A 65 9.86 -1.77 6.50
C ILE A 65 11.18 -2.40 6.03
N GLY A 66 11.81 -1.84 4.99
CA GLY A 66 13.03 -2.37 4.40
C GLY A 66 14.23 -2.34 5.35
N ILE A 67 14.37 -1.31 6.18
CA ILE A 67 15.45 -1.22 7.17
C ILE A 67 15.36 -2.34 8.22
N PRO A 68 14.24 -2.54 8.95
CA PRO A 68 14.06 -3.67 9.84
C PRO A 68 14.24 -5.02 9.15
N LEU A 69 13.76 -5.17 7.91
CA LEU A 69 13.91 -6.43 7.16
C LEU A 69 15.38 -6.71 6.82
N ALA A 70 16.14 -5.69 6.42
CA ALA A 70 17.57 -5.83 6.16
C ALA A 70 18.33 -6.22 7.43
N LEU A 71 18.00 -5.62 8.58
CA LEU A 71 18.57 -6.01 9.88
C LEU A 71 18.19 -7.46 10.22
N ALA A 72 16.91 -7.81 10.12
CA ALA A 72 16.42 -9.16 10.39
C ALA A 72 17.05 -10.24 9.48
N ALA A 73 17.36 -9.88 8.23
CA ALA A 73 17.97 -10.79 7.26
C ALA A 73 19.49 -10.95 7.42
N ARG A 74 20.19 -9.95 7.96
CA ARG A 74 21.66 -9.86 7.87
C ARG A 74 22.38 -9.75 9.20
N ALA A 75 21.77 -9.17 10.24
CA ALA A 75 22.45 -8.89 11.50
C ALA A 75 22.72 -10.17 12.32
N GLY A 76 23.75 -10.13 13.16
CA GLY A 76 24.11 -11.22 14.08
C GLY A 76 24.86 -12.38 13.42
N ARG A 77 25.00 -13.48 14.17
CA ARG A 77 25.82 -14.65 13.79
C ARG A 77 25.09 -15.72 12.97
N ARG A 78 23.76 -15.61 12.82
CA ARG A 78 22.95 -16.58 12.07
C ARG A 78 23.22 -16.49 10.56
N PRO A 79 23.08 -17.59 9.79
CA PRO A 79 23.21 -17.57 8.34
C PRO A 79 22.41 -16.43 7.70
N PRO A 80 23.03 -15.56 6.90
CA PRO A 80 22.35 -14.38 6.39
C PRO A 80 21.49 -14.73 5.17
N ARG A 81 20.39 -14.00 4.98
CA ARG A 81 19.51 -14.13 3.81
C ARG A 81 19.94 -13.16 2.71
N SER A 82 19.71 -13.53 1.46
CA SER A 82 19.96 -12.67 0.29
C SER A 82 18.68 -11.94 -0.12
N ALA A 83 18.80 -10.80 -0.80
CA ALA A 83 17.63 -10.06 -1.31
C ALA A 83 16.73 -10.94 -2.20
N ARG A 84 17.34 -11.77 -3.06
CA ARG A 84 16.60 -12.73 -3.91
C ARG A 84 15.72 -13.68 -3.10
N SER A 85 16.18 -14.14 -1.94
CA SER A 85 15.40 -15.04 -1.08
C SER A 85 14.18 -14.36 -0.43
N LEU A 86 14.10 -13.03 -0.46
CA LEU A 86 13.00 -12.24 0.10
C LEU A 86 11.95 -11.86 -0.95
N VAL A 87 12.20 -12.09 -2.23
CA VAL A 87 11.24 -11.77 -3.30
C VAL A 87 9.91 -12.51 -3.09
N ARG A 88 9.95 -13.83 -2.85
CA ARG A 88 8.74 -14.63 -2.63
C ARG A 88 7.89 -14.14 -1.45
N PRO A 89 8.41 -13.98 -0.21
CA PRO A 89 7.58 -13.51 0.90
C PRO A 89 7.04 -12.09 0.69
N ILE A 90 7.81 -11.20 0.02
CA ILE A 90 7.32 -9.87 -0.34
C ILE A 90 6.16 -9.97 -1.35
N LEU A 91 6.30 -10.76 -2.41
CA LEU A 91 5.23 -10.94 -3.40
C LEU A 91 3.96 -11.55 -2.80
N VAL A 92 4.10 -12.50 -1.87
CA VAL A 92 2.96 -13.05 -1.13
C VAL A 92 2.27 -11.97 -0.30
N LEU A 93 3.03 -11.14 0.41
CA LEU A 93 2.48 -10.00 1.17
C LEU A 93 1.73 -9.04 0.24
N LEU A 94 2.32 -8.64 -0.90
CA LEU A 94 1.68 -7.74 -1.86
C LEU A 94 0.37 -8.33 -2.42
N ALA A 95 0.33 -9.63 -2.70
CA ALA A 95 -0.88 -10.30 -3.17
C ALA A 95 -1.98 -10.32 -2.10
N VAL A 96 -1.62 -10.58 -0.84
CA VAL A 96 -2.57 -10.52 0.30
C VAL A 96 -3.09 -9.09 0.47
N MET A 97 -2.21 -8.08 0.41
CA MET A 97 -2.61 -6.67 0.47
C MET A 97 -3.61 -6.33 -0.64
N ALA A 98 -3.33 -6.71 -1.89
CA ALA A 98 -4.23 -6.46 -3.02
C ALA A 98 -5.59 -7.13 -2.82
N GLY A 99 -5.62 -8.38 -2.34
CA GLY A 99 -6.87 -9.10 -2.04
C GLY A 99 -7.68 -8.42 -0.95
N CYS A 100 -7.04 -8.01 0.15
CA CYS A 100 -7.69 -7.28 1.23
C CYS A 100 -8.20 -5.90 0.78
N ALA A 101 -7.43 -5.18 -0.02
CA ALA A 101 -7.80 -3.88 -0.58
C ALA A 101 -9.03 -3.99 -1.48
N LEU A 102 -9.07 -5.00 -2.35
CA LEU A 102 -10.23 -5.27 -3.21
C LEU A 102 -11.49 -5.56 -2.37
N ILE A 103 -11.39 -6.45 -1.38
CA ILE A 103 -12.54 -6.79 -0.51
C ILE A 103 -13.01 -5.56 0.26
N ALA A 104 -12.09 -4.80 0.86
CA ALA A 104 -12.41 -3.60 1.61
C ALA A 104 -13.01 -2.51 0.73
N GLY A 105 -12.48 -2.30 -0.48
CA GLY A 105 -13.00 -1.31 -1.43
C GLY A 105 -14.41 -1.66 -1.91
N VAL A 106 -14.67 -2.93 -2.25
CA VAL A 106 -16.01 -3.41 -2.60
C VAL A 106 -16.97 -3.23 -1.41
N ALA A 107 -16.54 -3.57 -0.19
CA ALA A 107 -17.35 -3.36 1.01
C ALA A 107 -17.66 -1.88 1.25
N GLY A 108 -16.66 -1.00 1.14
CA GLY A 108 -16.83 0.45 1.26
C GLY A 108 -17.80 1.02 0.24
N PHE A 109 -17.72 0.57 -1.02
CA PHE A 109 -18.67 0.93 -2.07
C PHE A 109 -20.10 0.50 -1.72
N VAL A 110 -20.31 -0.78 -1.41
CA VAL A 110 -21.65 -1.34 -1.13
C VAL A 110 -22.28 -0.71 0.11
N LEU A 111 -21.50 -0.45 1.16
CA LEU A 111 -21.98 0.21 2.36
C LEU A 111 -22.30 1.69 2.11
N GLY A 112 -21.51 2.35 1.25
CA GLY A 112 -21.76 3.72 0.78
C GLY A 112 -23.06 3.85 -0.01
N GLU A 113 -23.26 3.00 -1.02
CA GLU A 113 -24.48 2.98 -1.85
C GLU A 113 -25.76 2.74 -1.02
N ARG A 114 -25.64 1.98 0.07
CA ARG A 114 -26.77 1.70 0.99
C ARG A 114 -26.99 2.79 2.04
N GLY A 115 -26.15 3.83 2.08
CA GLY A 115 -26.15 4.84 3.13
C GLY A 115 -25.80 4.32 4.52
N ALA A 116 -25.27 3.10 4.63
CA ALA A 116 -24.85 2.51 5.91
C ALA A 116 -23.53 3.13 6.42
N VAL A 117 -22.70 3.61 5.48
CA VAL A 117 -21.50 4.40 5.75
C VAL A 117 -21.59 5.64 4.86
N VAL A 118 -21.27 6.80 5.43
CA VAL A 118 -21.33 8.09 4.72
C VAL A 118 -19.99 8.80 4.77
N LEU A 119 -19.73 9.60 3.74
CA LEU A 119 -18.59 10.50 3.75
C LEU A 119 -18.84 11.61 4.79
N LEU A 120 -17.82 11.97 5.57
CA LEU A 120 -17.92 12.98 6.63
C LEU A 120 -17.32 14.31 6.17
N GLU A 121 -17.71 15.40 6.82
CA GLU A 121 -17.09 16.72 6.61
C GLU A 121 -15.59 16.70 7.01
N PRO A 122 -14.72 17.47 6.31
CA PRO A 122 -15.05 18.44 5.26
C PRO A 122 -15.20 17.85 3.85
N LEU A 123 -15.13 16.51 3.70
CA LEU A 123 -15.14 15.86 2.38
C LEU A 123 -16.55 15.72 1.82
N ALA A 124 -17.55 15.52 2.69
CA ALA A 124 -18.95 15.37 2.29
C ALA A 124 -19.46 16.55 1.44
N SER A 125 -19.15 17.79 1.84
CA SER A 125 -19.53 19.00 1.10
C SER A 125 -18.67 19.30 -0.14
N ARG A 126 -17.46 18.72 -0.23
CA ARG A 126 -16.50 19.00 -1.32
C ARG A 126 -16.58 17.98 -2.44
N VAL A 127 -16.92 16.74 -2.13
CA VAL A 127 -17.06 15.66 -3.11
C VAL A 127 -18.51 15.61 -3.58
N PRO A 128 -18.77 15.58 -4.90
CA PRO A 128 -20.13 15.40 -5.41
C PRO A 128 -20.81 14.17 -4.82
N GLU A 129 -22.08 14.29 -4.41
CA GLU A 129 -22.83 13.24 -3.70
C GLU A 129 -22.86 11.90 -4.47
N ASP A 130 -22.98 11.95 -5.80
CA ASP A 130 -22.96 10.78 -6.69
C ASP A 130 -21.62 10.03 -6.71
N ARG A 131 -20.56 10.63 -6.15
CA ARG A 131 -19.21 10.05 -6.05
C ARG A 131 -18.88 9.55 -4.65
N HIS A 132 -19.72 9.78 -3.63
CA HIS A 132 -19.41 9.43 -2.24
C HIS A 132 -19.12 7.93 -2.06
N ALA A 133 -19.93 7.05 -2.65
CA ALA A 133 -19.71 5.61 -2.54
C ALA A 133 -18.39 5.16 -3.18
N ARG A 134 -18.01 5.75 -4.33
CA ARG A 134 -16.73 5.47 -5.01
C ARG A 134 -15.55 6.02 -4.21
N PHE A 135 -15.70 7.20 -3.62
CA PHE A 135 -14.70 7.77 -2.72
C PHE A 135 -14.48 6.88 -1.50
N LEU A 136 -15.56 6.37 -0.89
CA LEU A 136 -15.49 5.43 0.23
C LEU A 136 -14.82 4.11 -0.17
N ALA A 137 -15.07 3.62 -1.40
CA ALA A 137 -14.40 2.45 -1.94
C ALA A 137 -12.86 2.64 -1.94
N ASP A 138 -12.40 3.77 -2.47
CA ASP A 138 -10.97 4.10 -2.48
C ASP A 138 -10.44 4.26 -1.06
N LEU A 139 -11.11 5.01 -0.20
CA LEU A 139 -10.70 5.20 1.19
C LEU A 139 -10.50 3.86 1.90
N TRP A 140 -11.42 2.92 1.73
CA TRP A 140 -11.35 1.62 2.38
C TRP A 140 -10.26 0.72 1.77
N ALA A 141 -10.10 0.73 0.45
CA ALA A 141 -9.05 -0.02 -0.24
C ALA A 141 -7.64 0.43 0.18
N HIS A 142 -7.40 1.75 0.25
CA HIS A 142 -6.13 2.29 0.71
C HIS A 142 -5.91 2.02 2.20
N SER A 143 -6.92 2.22 3.05
CA SER A 143 -6.82 1.94 4.49
C SER A 143 -6.45 0.49 4.76
N ALA A 144 -7.09 -0.45 4.05
CA ALA A 144 -6.76 -1.87 4.13
C ALA A 144 -5.34 -2.16 3.64
N SER A 145 -4.92 -1.59 2.51
CA SER A 145 -3.56 -1.73 1.99
C SER A 145 -2.50 -1.28 2.99
N TYR A 146 -2.66 -0.11 3.62
CA TYR A 146 -1.72 0.37 4.63
C TYR A 146 -1.69 -0.50 5.88
N ALA A 147 -2.86 -0.88 6.40
CA ALA A 147 -2.96 -1.71 7.59
C ALA A 147 -2.32 -3.09 7.37
N VAL A 148 -2.67 -3.76 6.27
CA VAL A 148 -2.13 -5.09 5.93
C VAL A 148 -0.65 -4.99 5.56
N GLY A 149 -0.23 -3.95 4.85
CA GLY A 149 1.18 -3.72 4.53
C GLY A 149 2.05 -3.52 5.77
N PHE A 150 1.57 -2.75 6.74
CA PHE A 150 2.29 -2.52 8.00
C PHE A 150 2.37 -3.80 8.84
N VAL A 151 1.22 -4.42 9.15
CA VAL A 151 1.15 -5.63 9.98
C VAL A 151 1.87 -6.79 9.29
N GLY A 152 1.59 -7.01 8.00
CA GLY A 152 2.20 -8.06 7.20
C GLY A 152 3.71 -7.83 7.00
N GLY A 153 4.16 -6.58 6.89
CA GLY A 153 5.58 -6.23 6.86
C GLY A 153 6.29 -6.67 8.14
N ILE A 154 5.71 -6.38 9.31
CA ILE A 154 6.23 -6.85 10.61
C ILE A 154 6.27 -8.39 10.65
N VAL A 155 5.21 -9.07 10.19
CA VAL A 155 5.15 -10.53 10.12
C VAL A 155 6.29 -11.08 9.27
N VAL A 156 6.54 -10.52 8.08
CA VAL A 156 7.64 -10.93 7.19
C VAL A 156 9.00 -10.73 7.87
N VAL A 157 9.21 -9.60 8.55
CA VAL A 157 10.44 -9.32 9.31
C VAL A 157 10.69 -10.40 10.37
N VAL A 158 9.67 -10.72 11.17
CA VAL A 158 9.75 -11.74 12.23
C VAL A 158 9.98 -13.14 11.65
N GLN A 159 9.26 -13.51 10.58
CA GLN A 159 9.41 -14.79 9.91
C GLN A 159 10.82 -14.96 9.35
N VAL A 160 11.37 -13.92 8.71
CA VAL A 160 12.73 -13.94 8.18
C VAL A 160 13.75 -14.12 9.29
N TRP A 161 13.64 -13.37 10.39
CA TRP A 161 14.53 -13.53 11.54
C TRP A 161 14.51 -14.94 12.13
N ARG A 162 13.32 -15.53 12.28
CA ARG A 162 13.14 -16.89 12.82
C ARG A 162 13.68 -17.96 11.89
N SER A 163 13.43 -17.85 10.58
CA SER A 163 13.87 -18.82 9.57
C SER A 163 15.39 -18.99 9.50
N ARG A 164 16.16 -17.98 9.94
CA ARG A 164 17.63 -18.03 9.97
C ARG A 164 18.21 -18.92 11.08
N GLY A 165 17.41 -19.27 12.09
CA GLY A 165 17.84 -20.13 13.19
C GLY A 165 17.35 -21.57 13.10
N ALA A 166 16.49 -21.86 12.13
CA ALA A 166 15.95 -23.20 11.87
C ALA A 166 16.73 -23.96 10.77
N ALA A 167 17.90 -23.43 10.37
CA ALA A 167 18.78 -23.96 9.35
C ALA A 167 20.13 -24.33 9.96
#